data_AF-A0A127SKQ6-F1
#
_entry.id   AF-A0A127SKQ6-F1
#
_cell.length_a   1.000
_cell.length_b   1.000
_cell.length_c   1.000
_cell.angle_alpha   90.00
_cell.angle_beta   90.00
_cell.angle_gamma   90.00
#
_symmetry.space_group_name_H-M   'P 1'
#
loop_
_entity.id
_entity.type
_entity.pdbx_description
1 polymer ?
#
loop_
_entity_poly.entity_id
_entity_poly.type
_entity_poly.pdbx_seq_one_letter_code
_entity_poly.pdbx_strand_id
1 'polypeptide(L)'
;MRVIVADCSAEYSGRLNASLPLAKRVLLIKADSSLLIFSELGSYKPLNWMTAPCTIREIDPAAKSAQHSRESVAGGAVDGDSATHSPESVAAGE
;
A
#
# COMPACT_ATOMS: atom_id res chain seq x y z
N MET A 1 -17.42 4.80 -20.16
CA MET A 1 -16.84 3.48 -20.53
C MET A 1 -15.36 3.71 -20.82
N ARG A 2 -14.45 2.95 -20.23
CA ARG A 2 -13.00 3.01 -20.50
C ARG A 2 -12.46 1.61 -20.70
N VAL A 3 -11.63 1.44 -21.74
CA VAL A 3 -10.91 0.20 -22.04
C VAL A 3 -9.43 0.50 -21.94
N ILE A 4 -8.70 -0.31 -21.18
CA ILE A 4 -7.26 -0.17 -21.00
C ILE A 4 -6.62 -1.48 -21.42
N VAL A 5 -5.64 -1.41 -22.32
CA VAL A 5 -4.79 -2.54 -22.69
C VAL A 5 -3.40 -2.25 -22.15
N ALA A 6 -2.90 -3.11 -21.27
CA ALA A 6 -1.63 -2.90 -20.60
C ALA A 6 -0.96 -4.22 -20.22
N ASP A 7 0.36 -4.17 -20.06
CA ASP A 7 1.10 -5.18 -19.31
C ASP A 7 1.01 -4.79 -17.84
N CYS A 8 0.28 -5.56 -17.04
CA CYS A 8 0.00 -5.21 -15.65
C CYS A 8 0.01 -6.45 -14.76
N SER A 9 0.08 -6.25 -13.44
CA SER A 9 -0.30 -7.24 -12.42
C SER A 9 -1.54 -6.73 -11.70
N ALA A 10 -2.22 -7.60 -10.95
CA ALA A 10 -3.34 -7.20 -10.11
C ALA A 10 -3.36 -7.99 -8.81
N GLU A 11 -3.63 -7.29 -7.72
CA GLU A 11 -3.81 -7.88 -6.39
C GLU A 11 -5.26 -7.68 -5.96
N TYR A 12 -5.85 -8.73 -5.42
CA TYR A 12 -7.23 -8.75 -4.94
C TYR A 12 -7.24 -9.19 -3.49
N SER A 13 -7.88 -8.37 -2.66
CA SER A 13 -8.10 -8.65 -1.25
C SER A 13 -9.59 -8.52 -0.92
N GLY A 14 -10.02 -9.24 0.11
CA GLY A 14 -11.41 -9.29 0.53
C GLY A 14 -11.74 -10.61 1.21
N ARG A 15 -12.84 -11.27 0.77
CA ARG A 15 -13.20 -12.62 1.26
C ARG A 15 -12.11 -13.66 0.96
N LEU A 16 -11.43 -13.50 -0.17
CA LEU A 16 -10.26 -14.28 -0.57
C LEU A 16 -9.16 -13.31 -0.98
N ASN A 17 -7.90 -13.76 -0.85
CA ASN A 17 -6.74 -13.07 -1.41
C ASN A 17 -6.30 -13.79 -2.69
N ALA A 18 -6.07 -13.05 -3.76
CA ALA A 18 -5.62 -13.59 -5.02
C ALA A 18 -4.74 -12.59 -5.75
N SER A 19 -3.77 -13.09 -6.51
CA SER A 19 -2.88 -12.28 -7.34
C SER A 19 -2.91 -12.75 -8.78
N LEU A 20 -2.73 -11.79 -9.70
CA LEU A 20 -2.50 -12.03 -11.12
C LEU A 20 -1.08 -11.55 -11.45
N PRO A 21 -0.17 -12.45 -11.88
CA PRO A 21 1.21 -12.09 -12.19
C PRO A 21 1.29 -11.17 -13.43
N LEU A 22 2.42 -10.53 -13.68
CA LEU A 22 2.58 -9.63 -14.82
C LEU A 22 2.24 -10.32 -16.15
N ALA A 23 1.27 -9.79 -16.89
CA ALA A 23 0.89 -10.25 -18.23
C ALA A 23 0.11 -9.17 -18.99
N LYS A 24 -0.06 -9.35 -20.30
CA LYS A 24 -0.88 -8.48 -21.14
C LYS A 24 -2.36 -8.70 -20.84
N ARG A 25 -3.09 -7.64 -20.53
CA ARG A 25 -4.51 -7.74 -20.12
C ARG A 25 -5.35 -6.62 -20.69
N VAL A 26 -6.65 -6.87 -20.74
CA VAL A 26 -7.67 -5.87 -21.06
C VAL A 26 -8.49 -5.59 -19.81
N LEU A 27 -8.49 -4.34 -19.35
CA LEU A 27 -9.35 -3.87 -18.27
C LEU A 27 -10.53 -3.13 -18.89
N LEU A 28 -11.74 -3.57 -18.53
CA LEU A 28 -12.99 -2.94 -18.94
C LEU A 28 -13.63 -2.26 -17.72
N ILE A 29 -13.71 -0.94 -17.76
CA ILE A 29 -14.41 -0.12 -16.76
C ILE A 29 -15.71 0.37 -17.38
N LYS A 30 -16.83 -0.14 -16.86
CA LYS A 30 -18.17 0.21 -17.33
C LYS A 30 -18.66 1.54 -16.77
N ALA A 31 -19.76 2.05 -17.31
CA ALA A 31 -20.34 3.34 -16.90
C ALA A 31 -20.88 3.32 -15.45
N ASP A 32 -21.22 2.15 -14.92
CA ASP A 32 -21.62 1.92 -13.52
C ASP A 32 -20.43 1.70 -12.57
N SER A 33 -19.20 1.91 -13.07
CA SER A 33 -17.94 1.63 -12.39
C SER A 33 -17.65 0.16 -12.09
N SER A 34 -18.41 -0.80 -12.62
CA SER A 34 -17.97 -2.21 -12.58
C SER A 34 -16.67 -2.39 -13.39
N LEU A 35 -15.78 -3.27 -12.90
CA LEU A 35 -14.46 -3.51 -13.46
C LEU A 35 -14.29 -4.99 -13.79
N LEU A 36 -13.83 -5.28 -15.00
CA LEU A 36 -13.51 -6.64 -15.45
C LEU A 36 -12.08 -6.67 -15.97
N ILE A 37 -11.34 -7.72 -15.61
CA ILE A 37 -9.99 -7.98 -16.14
C ILE A 37 -10.03 -9.24 -16.99
N PHE A 38 -9.64 -9.11 -18.25
CA PHE A 38 -9.54 -10.21 -19.21
C PHE A 38 -8.08 -10.53 -19.55
N SER A 39 -7.84 -11.80 -19.90
CA SER A 39 -6.66 -12.17 -20.67
C SER A 39 -6.80 -11.63 -22.10
N GLU A 40 -5.67 -11.31 -22.69
CA GLU A 40 -5.46 -11.01 -24.10
C GLU A 40 -5.88 -12.13 -25.06
N LEU A 41 -6.01 -13.37 -24.60
CA LEU A 41 -6.33 -14.54 -25.44
C LEU A 41 -7.83 -14.66 -25.80
N GLY A 42 -8.64 -13.64 -25.49
CA GLY A 42 -9.99 -13.49 -26.07
C GLY A 42 -11.08 -14.38 -25.47
N SER A 43 -10.90 -14.90 -24.26
CA SER A 43 -11.99 -15.60 -23.55
C SER A 43 -13.11 -14.62 -23.14
N TYR A 44 -14.37 -15.05 -23.25
CA TYR A 44 -15.51 -14.29 -22.76
C TYR A 44 -15.59 -14.23 -21.22
N LYS A 45 -14.86 -15.12 -20.52
CA LYS A 45 -14.84 -15.18 -19.07
C LYS A 45 -13.72 -14.27 -18.53
N PRO A 46 -14.03 -13.28 -17.68
CA PRO A 46 -13.01 -12.47 -17.05
C PRO A 46 -12.15 -13.32 -16.10
N LEU A 47 -10.85 -12.98 -16.00
CA LEU A 47 -9.94 -13.54 -15.02
C LEU A 47 -10.36 -13.14 -13.60
N ASN A 48 -10.80 -11.90 -13.44
CA ASN A 48 -11.39 -11.41 -12.21
C ASN A 48 -12.30 -10.20 -12.45
N TRP A 49 -13.20 -9.92 -11.51
CA TRP A 49 -14.20 -8.86 -11.66
C TRP A 49 -14.60 -8.22 -10.34
N MET A 50 -15.09 -6.99 -10.41
CA MET A 50 -15.77 -6.26 -9.35
C MET A 50 -17.10 -5.76 -9.87
N THR A 51 -18.18 -6.05 -9.14
CA THR A 51 -19.53 -5.58 -9.45
C THR A 51 -19.75 -4.17 -8.92
N ALA A 52 -20.49 -3.36 -9.68
CA ALA A 52 -20.90 -2.04 -9.23
C ALA A 52 -21.69 -2.10 -7.90
N PRO A 53 -21.65 -1.03 -7.09
CA PRO A 53 -20.88 0.21 -7.28
C PRO A 53 -19.41 0.03 -6.87
N CYS A 54 -18.48 0.63 -7.64
CA CYS A 54 -17.06 0.68 -7.25
C CYS A 54 -16.55 2.12 -7.26
N THR A 55 -15.72 2.44 -6.28
CA THR A 55 -14.92 3.67 -6.27
C THR A 55 -13.59 3.39 -6.96
N ILE A 56 -13.32 4.06 -8.07
CA ILE A 56 -12.07 3.90 -8.83
C ILE A 56 -11.18 5.11 -8.56
N ARG A 57 -9.91 4.85 -8.21
CA ARG A 57 -8.90 5.89 -8.00
C ARG A 57 -7.71 5.60 -8.88
N GLU A 58 -7.34 6.56 -9.71
CA GLU A 58 -6.06 6.54 -10.41
C GLU A 58 -5.02 7.15 -9.50
N ILE A 59 -3.92 6.43 -9.29
CA ILE A 59 -2.85 6.86 -8.41
C ILE A 59 -1.62 7.10 -9.27
N ASP A 60 -1.19 8.36 -9.35
CA ASP A 60 0.10 8.71 -9.92
C ASP A 60 1.21 8.18 -8.99
N PRO A 61 2.11 7.30 -9.49
CA PRO A 61 3.25 6.84 -8.71
C PRO A 61 4.08 7.99 -8.09
N ALA A 62 4.20 9.12 -8.78
CA ALA A 62 4.94 10.30 -8.30
C ALA A 62 4.26 11.00 -7.10
N ALA A 63 2.94 10.85 -6.97
CA ALA A 63 2.18 11.39 -5.83
C ALA A 63 2.21 10.47 -4.60
N LYS A 64 2.41 9.15 -4.80
CA LYS A 64 2.44 8.14 -3.73
C LYS A 64 3.64 8.29 -2.78
N SER A 65 4.80 8.68 -3.31
CA SER A 65 6.03 8.88 -2.52
C SER A 65 5.94 10.03 -1.53
N ALA A 66 5.07 11.02 -1.75
CA ALA A 66 4.88 12.16 -0.84
C ALA A 66 3.98 11.85 0.38
N GLN A 67 3.16 10.80 0.32
CA GLN A 67 2.26 10.42 1.43
C GLN A 67 2.93 9.49 2.44
N HIS A 68 3.84 8.62 2.01
CA HIS A 68 4.52 7.67 2.89
C HIS A 68 5.58 8.31 3.81
N SER A 69 6.07 9.51 3.50
CA SER A 69 7.05 10.22 4.32
C SER A 69 6.44 10.96 5.53
N ARG A 70 5.11 11.12 5.58
CA ARG A 70 4.43 11.86 6.67
C ARG A 70 4.04 11.00 7.86
N GLU A 71 4.07 9.67 7.75
CA GLU A 71 3.69 8.74 8.82
C GLU A 71 4.86 8.17 9.63
N SER A 72 6.11 8.51 9.29
CA SER A 72 7.30 8.01 10.01
C SER A 72 7.94 8.99 11.00
N VAL A 73 7.39 10.20 11.17
CA VAL A 73 7.93 11.22 12.10
C VAL A 73 6.92 11.52 13.22
N ALA A 74 6.61 10.50 14.02
CA ALA A 74 5.87 10.66 15.27
C ALA A 74 6.31 9.59 16.28
N GLY A 75 7.56 9.64 16.74
CA GLY A 75 8.04 8.74 17.77
C GLY A 75 9.53 8.82 18.01
N GLY A 76 9.99 9.84 18.73
CA GLY A 76 11.36 9.84 19.25
C GLY A 76 11.97 11.22 19.48
N ALA A 77 11.50 11.93 20.51
CA ALA A 77 12.32 12.88 21.26
C ALA A 77 11.60 13.19 22.59
N VAL A 78 12.02 12.51 23.66
CA VAL A 78 11.85 13.03 25.03
C VAL A 78 13.23 13.04 25.66
N ASP A 79 13.82 14.23 25.69
CA ASP A 79 15.00 14.54 26.49
C ASP A 79 14.62 14.38 27.97
N GLY A 80 15.42 13.60 28.70
CA GLY A 80 15.18 13.28 30.10
C GLY A 80 16.48 13.01 30.82
N ASP A 81 17.19 14.10 31.10
CA ASP A 81 18.32 14.19 32.02
C ASP A 81 17.96 13.63 33.40
N SER A 82 18.80 12.74 33.93
CA SER A 82 18.90 12.50 35.37
C SER A 82 20.29 11.97 35.70
N ALA A 83 21.15 12.91 36.03
CA ALA A 83 22.42 12.67 36.69
C ALA A 83 22.22 12.05 38.08
N THR A 84 22.75 10.85 38.31
CA THR A 84 23.16 10.39 39.63
C THR A 84 24.49 9.64 39.52
N HIS A 85 25.59 10.38 39.59
CA HIS A 85 26.89 9.84 40.01
C HIS A 85 27.18 10.39 41.41
N SER A 86 27.07 9.53 42.43
CA SER A 86 27.61 9.80 43.76
C SER A 86 29.13 9.87 43.72
N PRO A 87 29.78 10.85 44.37
CA PRO A 87 31.22 10.86 44.52
C PRO A 87 31.65 10.07 45.78
N GLU A 88 32.66 9.21 45.61
CA GLU A 88 33.49 8.71 46.72
C GLU A 88 34.41 9.83 47.24
N SER A 89 34.53 9.96 48.57
CA SER A 89 35.79 10.36 49.21
C SER A 89 35.82 10.05 50.72
N VAL A 90 36.59 9.02 51.08
CA VAL A 90 37.59 8.90 52.18
C VAL A 90 37.38 9.63 53.53
N ALA A 91 37.46 8.88 54.65
CA ALA A 91 38.64 8.88 55.56
C ALA A 91 38.42 8.11 56.91
N ALA A 92 39.41 7.26 57.23
CA ALA A 92 40.07 7.01 58.54
C ALA A 92 39.32 6.44 59.77
N GLY A 93 39.91 5.38 60.35
CA GLY A 93 40.26 5.37 61.78
C GLY A 93 39.74 4.21 62.64
N GLU A 94 40.68 3.32 63.03
CA GLU A 94 40.70 2.33 64.14
C GLU A 94 39.81 1.07 64.08
#